data_AF-A0A1V6HCA0-F1
#
_entry.id   AF-A0A1V6HCA0-F1
#
_cell.length_a   1.000
_cell.length_b   1.000
_cell.length_c   1.000
_cell.angle_alpha   90.00
_cell.angle_beta   90.00
_cell.angle_gamma   90.00
#
_symmetry.space_group_name_H-M   'P 1'
#
loop_
_entity.id
_entity.type
_entity.pdbx_description
1 polymer ?
#
loop_
_entity_poly.entity_id
_entity_poly.type
_entity_poly.pdbx_seq_one_letter_code
_entity_poly.pdbx_strand_id
1 'polypeptide(L)'
;MFDWVIYRTFEHFNKRDASMAISNTVNFMVLLQASLLVPLILIINLFTKVEPQMLGVDNRIKYYIGVPLAIILIILNSYWIKRKLKSEKLNDLRSKFQKEKYKVPIWVIFSIPILFVFICPIIYGMINGTLSFPFLGK
;
A
#
# COMPACT_ATOMS: atom_id res chain seq x y z
N MET A 1 8.67 8.27 7.58
CA MET A 1 7.92 8.24 6.30
C MET A 1 6.47 7.83 6.48
N PHE A 2 6.18 6.64 7.04
CA PHE A 2 4.80 6.17 7.28
C PHE A 2 3.93 7.15 8.09
N ASP A 3 4.48 7.77 9.14
CA ASP A 3 3.72 8.72 9.97
C ASP A 3 3.29 9.97 9.22
N TRP A 4 4.11 10.41 8.26
CA TRP A 4 3.76 11.49 7.36
C TRP A 4 2.64 11.08 6.40
N VAL A 5 2.70 9.86 5.83
CA VAL A 5 1.63 9.33 4.97
C VAL A 5 0.31 9.20 5.74
N ILE A 6 0.36 8.66 6.96
CA ILE A 6 -0.81 8.52 7.85
C ILE A 6 -1.41 9.89 8.13
N TYR A 7 -0.59 10.86 8.54
CA TYR A 7 -1.06 12.21 8.86
C TYR A 7 -1.67 12.91 7.64
N ARG A 8 -1.05 12.83 6.47
CA ARG A 8 -1.54 13.43 5.22
C ARG A 8 -2.86 12.82 4.76
N THR A 9 -2.96 11.51 4.85
CA THR A 9 -4.18 10.76 4.51
C THR A 9 -5.32 11.13 5.47
N PHE A 10 -5.02 11.17 6.77
CA PHE A 10 -5.97 11.60 7.78
C PHE A 10 -6.43 13.04 7.56
N GLU A 11 -5.50 13.97 7.35
CA GLU A 11 -5.81 15.38 7.09
C GLU A 11 -6.73 15.53 5.87
N HIS A 12 -6.47 14.77 4.79
CA HIS A 12 -7.31 14.78 3.60
C HIS A 12 -8.73 14.30 3.90
N PHE A 13 -8.89 13.16 4.57
CA PHE A 13 -10.23 12.64 4.89
C PHE A 13 -10.94 13.50 5.93
N ASN A 14 -10.22 14.03 6.92
CA ASN A 14 -10.78 14.88 7.97
C ASN A 14 -11.32 16.21 7.42
N LYS A 15 -10.76 16.72 6.32
CA LYS A 15 -11.30 17.90 5.62
C LYS A 15 -12.62 17.62 4.89
N ARG A 16 -12.92 16.35 4.56
CA ARG A 16 -14.16 15.95 3.87
C ARG A 16 -15.23 15.47 4.85
N ASP A 17 -14.86 14.57 5.75
CA ASP A 17 -15.72 14.03 6.79
C ASP A 17 -14.89 13.58 8.00
N ALA A 18 -15.00 14.34 9.09
CA ALA A 18 -14.27 14.07 10.33
C ALA A 18 -14.71 12.76 11.01
N SER A 19 -15.98 12.36 10.87
CA SER A 19 -16.54 11.18 11.53
C SER A 19 -15.92 9.88 10.97
N MET A 20 -15.67 9.86 9.65
CA MET A 20 -15.09 8.69 8.95
C MET A 20 -13.58 8.80 8.73
N ALA A 21 -12.95 9.93 9.06
CA ALA A 21 -11.55 10.21 8.74
C ALA A 21 -10.57 9.13 9.21
N ILE A 22 -10.73 8.67 10.45
CA ILE A 22 -9.87 7.63 11.03
C ILE A 22 -10.07 6.29 10.30
N SER A 23 -11.33 5.90 10.07
CA SER A 23 -11.68 4.65 9.38
C SER A 23 -11.11 4.63 7.96
N ASN A 24 -11.33 5.70 7.20
CA ASN A 24 -10.83 5.83 5.83
C ASN A 24 -9.30 5.85 5.78
N THR A 25 -8.64 6.46 6.77
CA THR A 25 -7.18 6.41 6.89
C THR A 25 -6.69 4.99 7.12
N VAL A 26 -7.32 4.25 8.03
CA VAL A 26 -6.97 2.84 8.29
C VAL A 26 -7.14 2.01 7.03
N ASN A 27 -8.28 2.11 6.35
CA ASN A 27 -8.57 1.36 5.13
C ASN A 27 -7.55 1.66 4.03
N PHE A 28 -7.22 2.94 3.83
CA PHE A 28 -6.19 3.33 2.85
C PHE A 28 -4.81 2.77 3.20
N MET A 29 -4.41 2.83 4.48
CA MET A 29 -3.11 2.30 4.90
C MET A 29 -3.02 0.77 4.73
N VAL A 30 -4.11 0.06 4.99
CA VAL A 30 -4.21 -1.39 4.73
C VAL A 30 -4.09 -1.66 3.24
N LEU A 31 -4.81 -0.92 2.39
CA LEU A 31 -4.70 -1.04 0.94
C LEU A 31 -3.28 -0.80 0.45
N LEU A 32 -2.62 0.26 0.94
CA LEU A 32 -1.24 0.59 0.61
C LEU A 32 -0.28 -0.54 1.00
N GLN A 33 -0.41 -1.09 2.22
CA GLN A 33 0.42 -2.20 2.67
C GLN A 33 0.15 -3.51 1.92
N ALA A 34 -1.11 -3.82 1.64
CA ALA A 34 -1.46 -4.98 0.83
C ALA A 34 -0.87 -4.85 -0.58
N SER A 35 -0.95 -3.66 -1.18
CA SER A 35 -0.37 -3.40 -2.50
C SER A 35 1.16 -3.52 -2.52
N LEU A 36 1.85 -3.20 -1.41
CA LEU A 36 3.30 -3.38 -1.26
C LEU A 36 3.73 -4.85 -1.29
N LEU A 37 2.83 -5.80 -1.00
CA LEU A 37 3.15 -7.23 -1.10
C LEU A 37 3.48 -7.64 -2.53
N VAL A 38 2.87 -6.98 -3.54
CA VAL A 38 3.12 -7.27 -4.95
C VAL A 38 4.59 -7.03 -5.32
N PRO A 39 5.15 -5.81 -5.23
CA PRO A 39 6.56 -5.59 -5.54
C PRO A 39 7.49 -6.39 -4.62
N LEU A 40 7.13 -6.62 -3.36
CA LEU A 40 7.92 -7.45 -2.45
C LEU A 40 8.07 -8.90 -2.97
N ILE A 41 6.96 -9.53 -3.36
CA ILE A 41 6.98 -10.90 -3.91
C ILE A 41 7.76 -10.93 -5.22
N LEU A 42 7.57 -9.94 -6.09
CA LEU A 42 8.30 -9.86 -7.36
C LEU A 42 9.81 -9.73 -7.12
N ILE A 43 10.24 -8.88 -6.18
CA ILE A 43 11.65 -8.73 -5.80
C ILE A 43 12.21 -10.05 -5.26
N ILE A 44 11.51 -10.70 -4.32
CA ILE A 44 11.93 -12.00 -3.78
C ILE A 44 12.12 -12.99 -4.93
N ASN A 45 11.15 -13.06 -5.85
CA ASN A 45 11.20 -13.99 -6.97
C ASN A 45 12.37 -13.73 -7.94
N LEU A 46 12.80 -12.46 -8.12
CA LEU A 46 14.00 -12.15 -8.92
C LEU A 46 15.26 -12.80 -8.33
N PHE A 47 15.38 -12.88 -7.01
CA PHE A 47 16.57 -13.43 -6.35
C PHE A 47 16.49 -14.94 -6.12
N THR A 48 15.31 -15.45 -5.77
CA THR A 48 15.13 -16.85 -5.38
C THR A 48 14.77 -17.75 -6.54
N LYS A 49 14.36 -17.19 -7.69
CA LYS A 49 13.82 -17.94 -8.85
C LYS A 49 12.78 -18.98 -8.43
N VAL A 50 11.92 -18.63 -7.46
CA VAL A 50 10.87 -19.52 -6.98
C VAL A 50 9.89 -19.75 -8.12
N GLU A 51 9.85 -20.99 -8.61
CA GLU A 51 8.90 -21.37 -9.64
C GLU A 51 7.47 -21.06 -9.18
N PRO A 52 6.70 -20.22 -9.91
CA PRO A 52 5.35 -19.83 -9.52
C PRO A 52 4.40 -21.03 -9.38
N GLN A 53 4.78 -22.17 -9.98
CA GLN A 53 4.01 -23.42 -10.00
C GLN A 53 3.87 -24.06 -8.61
N MET A 54 4.81 -23.84 -7.67
CA MET A 54 4.67 -24.36 -6.29
C MET A 54 3.53 -23.69 -5.49
N LEU A 55 3.09 -22.49 -5.86
CA LEU A 55 1.99 -21.77 -5.22
C LEU A 55 0.64 -21.99 -5.95
N GLY A 56 0.63 -22.78 -7.02
CA GLY A 56 -0.46 -22.85 -7.99
C GLY A 56 -1.32 -24.12 -7.95
N VAL A 57 -1.12 -25.02 -6.99
CA VAL A 57 -1.78 -26.35 -7.02
C VAL A 57 -3.28 -26.27 -6.65
N ASP A 58 -3.72 -25.23 -5.93
CA ASP A 58 -5.15 -25.05 -5.63
C ASP A 58 -5.54 -23.57 -5.50
N ASN A 59 -6.40 -23.09 -6.40
CA ASN A 59 -6.83 -21.69 -6.44
C ASN A 59 -7.55 -21.23 -5.15
N ARG A 60 -8.07 -22.15 -4.35
CA ARG A 60 -8.74 -21.83 -3.07
C ARG A 60 -7.76 -21.39 -1.98
N ILE A 61 -6.52 -21.91 -2.00
CA ILE A 61 -5.48 -21.61 -1.00
C ILE A 61 -5.15 -20.11 -0.97
N LYS A 62 -5.23 -19.43 -2.11
CA LYS A 62 -5.02 -17.97 -2.21
C LYS A 62 -6.01 -17.19 -1.32
N TYR A 63 -7.27 -17.61 -1.29
CA TYR A 63 -8.29 -16.98 -0.44
C TYR A 63 -8.10 -17.31 1.04
N TYR A 64 -7.70 -18.55 1.35
CA TYR A 64 -7.41 -18.98 2.73
C TYR A 64 -6.22 -18.25 3.37
N ILE A 65 -5.28 -17.74 2.57
CA ILE A 65 -4.13 -16.97 3.08
C ILE A 65 -4.41 -15.46 3.01
N GLY A 66 -4.97 -14.99 1.89
CA GLY A 66 -5.19 -13.57 1.63
C GLY A 66 -6.21 -12.93 2.58
N VAL A 67 -7.33 -13.61 2.85
CA VAL A 67 -8.38 -13.06 3.73
C VAL A 67 -7.90 -12.92 5.18
N PRO A 68 -7.29 -13.95 5.82
CA PRO A 68 -6.74 -13.78 7.17
C PRO A 68 -5.65 -12.72 7.24
N LEU A 69 -4.76 -12.64 6.24
CA LEU A 69 -3.72 -11.62 6.21
C LEU A 69 -4.31 -10.20 6.17
N ALA A 70 -5.34 -9.98 5.34
CA ALA A 70 -6.05 -8.71 5.29
C ALA A 70 -6.70 -8.36 6.63
N ILE A 71 -7.35 -9.33 7.29
CA ILE A 71 -7.96 -9.13 8.62
C ILE A 71 -6.90 -8.76 9.65
N ILE A 72 -5.77 -9.47 9.70
CA ILE A 72 -4.65 -9.17 10.60
C ILE A 72 -4.13 -7.75 10.37
N LEU A 73 -3.93 -7.37 9.10
CA LEU A 73 -3.49 -6.02 8.74
C LEU A 73 -4.50 -4.97 9.20
N ILE A 74 -5.80 -5.19 9.02
CA ILE A 74 -6.85 -4.27 9.47
C ILE A 74 -6.81 -4.09 10.98
N ILE A 75 -6.71 -5.18 11.75
CA ILE A 75 -6.69 -5.13 13.22
C ILE A 75 -5.45 -4.38 13.72
N LEU A 76 -4.27 -4.72 13.21
CA LEU A 76 -3.00 -4.10 13.59
C LEU A 76 -2.98 -2.61 13.24
N ASN A 77 -3.37 -2.26 12.01
CA ASN A 77 -3.43 -0.85 11.59
C ASN A 77 -4.49 -0.08 12.37
N SER A 78 -5.65 -0.68 12.63
CA SER A 78 -6.69 -0.05 13.45
C SER A 78 -6.15 0.32 14.82
N TYR A 79 -5.46 -0.60 15.49
CA TYR A 79 -4.90 -0.34 16.82
C TYR A 79 -3.81 0.75 16.76
N TRP A 80 -2.85 0.62 15.84
CA TRP A 80 -1.71 1.53 15.75
C TRP A 80 -2.10 2.94 15.29
N ILE A 81 -2.89 3.05 14.23
CA ILE A 81 -3.30 4.34 13.64
C ILE A 81 -4.24 5.07 14.59
N LYS A 82 -5.24 4.39 15.18
CA LYS A 82 -6.11 5.01 16.20
C LYS A 82 -5.29 5.55 17.37
N ARG A 83 -4.26 4.82 17.83
CA ARG A 83 -3.36 5.29 18.89
C ARG A 83 -2.53 6.51 18.47
N LYS A 84 -2.08 6.59 17.21
CA LYS A 84 -1.33 7.74 16.68
C LYS A 84 -2.20 8.97 16.43
N LEU A 85 -3.48 8.78 16.10
CA LEU A 85 -4.43 9.85 15.84
C LEU A 85 -5.22 10.28 17.09
N LYS A 86 -4.79 9.88 18.29
CA LYS A 86 -5.29 10.46 19.56
C LYS A 86 -4.77 11.89 19.74
N SER A 87 -5.53 12.72 20.45
CA SER A 87 -5.30 14.17 20.62
C SER A 87 -3.83 14.57 20.83
N GLU A 88 -3.14 13.98 21.81
CA GLU A 88 -1.73 14.31 22.09
C GLU A 88 -0.80 13.99 20.90
N LYS A 89 -0.80 12.74 20.42
CA LYS A 89 0.06 12.33 19.30
C LYS A 89 -0.32 13.00 17.99
N LEU A 90 -1.60 13.33 17.79
CA LEU A 90 -2.07 14.06 16.63
C LEU A 90 -1.52 15.49 16.63
N ASN A 91 -1.48 16.14 17.79
CA ASN A 91 -0.87 17.47 17.93
C ASN A 91 0.63 17.44 17.62
N ASP A 92 1.34 16.38 18.02
CA ASP A 92 2.74 16.17 17.64
C ASP A 92 2.91 15.98 16.13
N LEU A 93 2.07 15.15 15.50
CA LEU A 93 2.09 14.94 14.05
C LEU A 93 1.79 16.25 13.29
N ARG A 94 0.82 17.02 13.80
CA ARG A 94 0.43 18.32 13.27
C ARG A 94 1.58 19.31 13.35
N SER A 95 2.20 19.47 14.53
CA SER A 95 3.32 20.40 14.71
C SER A 95 4.52 20.04 13.82
N LYS A 96 4.78 18.74 13.63
CA LYS A 96 5.88 18.20 12.84
C LYS A 96 5.67 18.32 11.33
N PHE A 97 4.46 18.04 10.84
CA PHE A 97 4.22 17.87 9.40
C PHE A 97 3.36 18.97 8.76
N GLN A 98 2.63 19.77 9.55
CA GLN A 98 1.84 20.88 9.00
C GLN A 98 2.72 22.10 8.62
N LYS A 99 3.89 22.25 9.24
CA LYS A 99 4.82 23.38 8.96
C LYS A 99 5.59 23.21 7.66
N GLU A 100 5.75 21.99 7.15
CA GLU A 100 6.28 21.78 5.81
C GLU A 100 5.18 22.06 4.79
N LYS A 101 5.32 23.12 3.97
CA LYS A 101 4.53 23.25 2.73
C LYS A 101 4.62 21.92 2.00
N TYR A 102 3.49 21.25 1.85
CA TYR A 102 3.43 19.88 1.34
C TYR A 102 4.16 19.76 -0.01
N LYS A 103 5.38 19.20 0.01
CA LYS A 103 6.17 19.02 -1.22
C LYS A 103 5.53 18.02 -2.18
N VAL A 104 4.78 17.05 -1.63
CA VAL A 104 4.13 15.99 -2.39
C VAL A 104 2.60 16.15 -2.30
N PRO A 105 1.90 16.24 -3.45
CA PRO A 105 0.45 16.32 -3.48
C PRO A 105 -0.19 14.99 -3.06
N ILE A 106 -1.39 15.06 -2.46
CA ILE A 106 -2.07 13.88 -1.92
C ILE A 106 -2.40 12.85 -3.00
N TRP A 107 -2.68 13.29 -4.24
CA TRP A 107 -2.94 12.41 -5.38
C TRP A 107 -1.78 11.46 -5.69
N VAL A 108 -0.54 11.92 -5.47
CA VAL A 108 0.65 11.06 -5.64
C VAL A 108 0.67 9.95 -4.60
N ILE A 109 0.27 10.23 -3.35
CA ILE A 109 0.16 9.20 -2.31
C ILE A 109 -0.91 8.17 -2.70
N PHE A 110 -2.07 8.64 -3.17
CA PHE A 110 -3.20 7.79 -3.54
C PHE A 110 -2.97 6.98 -4.83
N SER A 111 -2.05 7.40 -5.70
CA SER A 111 -1.68 6.61 -6.88
C SER A 111 -0.71 5.47 -6.56
N ILE A 112 -0.01 5.49 -5.42
CA ILE A 112 1.00 4.47 -5.08
C ILE A 112 0.46 3.03 -5.15
N PRO A 113 -0.71 2.69 -4.56
CA PRO A 113 -1.23 1.33 -4.65
C PRO A 113 -1.48 0.87 -6.09
N ILE A 114 -1.95 1.79 -6.95
CA ILE A 114 -2.19 1.53 -8.37
C ILE A 114 -0.86 1.21 -9.06
N LEU A 115 0.18 1.99 -8.79
CA LEU A 115 1.51 1.75 -9.35
C LEU A 115 2.05 0.37 -8.93
N PHE A 116 1.90 0.00 -7.66
CA PHE A 116 2.39 -1.30 -7.18
C PHE A 116 1.65 -2.49 -7.79
N VAL A 117 0.33 -2.39 -7.97
CA VAL A 117 -0.47 -3.51 -8.48
C VAL A 117 -0.40 -3.63 -10.00
N PHE A 118 -0.30 -2.51 -10.73
CA PHE A 118 -0.35 -2.54 -12.20
C PHE A 118 1.00 -2.35 -12.86
N ILE A 119 1.84 -1.43 -12.37
CA ILE A 119 3.10 -1.08 -13.04
C ILE A 119 4.23 -2.05 -12.66
N CYS A 120 4.33 -2.46 -11.39
CA CYS A 120 5.39 -3.38 -10.97
C CYS A 120 5.36 -4.74 -11.69
N PRO A 121 4.20 -5.41 -11.90
CA PRO A 121 4.15 -6.64 -12.69
C PRO A 121 4.59 -6.46 -14.14
N ILE A 122 4.25 -5.32 -14.77
CA ILE A 122 4.69 -5.01 -16.14
C ILE A 122 6.21 -4.91 -16.19
N ILE A 123 6.80 -4.12 -15.28
CA ILE A 123 8.26 -3.96 -15.20
C ILE A 123 8.93 -5.31 -14.96
N TYR A 124 8.41 -6.11 -14.04
CA TYR A 124 8.94 -7.44 -13.76
C TYR A 124 8.89 -8.37 -14.98
N GLY A 125 7.78 -8.39 -15.72
CA GLY A 125 7.68 -9.19 -16.94
C GLY A 125 8.58 -8.70 -18.07
N MET A 126 8.85 -7.40 -18.16
CA MET A 126 9.86 -6.85 -19.07
C MET A 126 11.28 -7.32 -18.69
N ILE A 127 11.64 -7.26 -17.39
CA ILE A 127 12.97 -7.69 -16.90
C ILE A 127 13.19 -9.19 -17.16
N ASN A 128 12.16 -10.01 -16.94
CA ASN A 128 12.25 -11.46 -17.13
C ASN A 128 12.02 -11.93 -18.58
N GLY A 129 11.83 -11.01 -19.52
CA GLY A 129 11.61 -11.34 -20.94
C GLY A 129 10.29 -12.06 -21.25
N THR A 130 9.34 -12.08 -20.30
CA THR A 130 8.02 -12.71 -20.48
C THR A 130 6.97 -11.77 -21.06
N LEU A 131 7.20 -10.45 -21.01
CA LEU A 131 6.43 -9.44 -21.73
C LEU A 131 7.27 -8.89 -22.87
N SER A 132 7.06 -9.39 -24.09
CA SER A 132 7.48 -8.73 -25.32
C SER A 132 6.34 -7.85 -25.83
N PHE A 133 6.59 -6.56 -26.01
CA PHE A 133 5.62 -5.68 -26.66
C PHE A 133 5.74 -5.86 -28.17
N PRO A 134 4.75 -6.45 -28.86
CA PRO A 134 4.83 -6.69 -30.30
C PRO A 134 4.94 -5.39 -31.13
N PHE A 135 4.65 -4.22 -30.53
CA PHE A 135 4.71 -2.92 -31.19
C PHE A 135 6.10 -2.23 -31.14
N LEU A 136 7.07 -2.80 -30.42
CA LEU A 136 8.44 -2.28 -30.33
C LEU A 136 9.46 -3.10 -31.15
N GLY A 137 8.99 -4.11 -31.89
CA GLY A 137 9.80 -4.81 -32.89
C GLY A 137 9.83 -4.02 -34.19
N LYS A 138 11.03 -3.63 -34.62
CA LYS A 138 11.31 -3.29 -36.01
C LYS A 138 11.21 -4.53 -36.89
#